data_AF-A0A5J6YZQ8-F1
#
_entry.id   AF-A0A5J6YZQ8-F1
#
_cell.length_a   1.000
_cell.length_b   1.000
_cell.length_c   1.000
_cell.angle_alpha   90.00
_cell.angle_beta   90.00
_cell.angle_gamma   90.00
#
_symmetry.space_group_name_H-M   'P 1'
#
loop_
_entity.id
_entity.type
_entity.pdbx_description
1 polymer ?
#
loop_
_entity_poly.entity_id
_entity_poly.type
_entity_poly.pdbx_seq_one_letter_code
_entity_poly.pdbx_strand_id
1 'polypeptide(L)'
;MPNLLLYLGAALLVGGAFARRLLTPGHPGLVWLGAGLALLILGGGLGVYTTLAALGFTAPADILDYLTGTVAGRAVLIVWIGALVLLAAEIADLTWLATLGASGVLLWGLAGIGHGASHGQLVYVLHTLHGGAMCLWVGGVFALLTRRGATAALARRFTPYALGSVLVLGVSGVWMSLEHAGNLLQLPASGYGRTLLLKVALVGLALLAAIVVRRAFAVGQGVRPRLAAEALTLLAVLGVTASLSGQAPPTHGSGTEHSDH
;
A
#
# COMPACT_ATOMS: atom_id res chain seq x y z
N MET A 1 12.90 -5.93 -3.12
CA MET A 1 12.66 -4.62 -3.79
C MET A 1 11.37 -4.54 -4.61
N PRO A 2 10.85 -5.56 -5.33
CA PRO A 2 9.69 -5.39 -6.23
C PRO A 2 8.43 -4.91 -5.50
N ASN A 3 8.17 -5.41 -4.28
CA ASN A 3 7.01 -5.00 -3.48
C ASN A 3 6.99 -3.50 -3.11
N LEU A 4 8.16 -2.88 -2.92
CA LEU A 4 8.22 -1.44 -2.62
C LEU A 4 7.78 -0.62 -3.83
N LEU A 5 8.19 -1.02 -5.03
CA LEU A 5 7.76 -0.37 -6.27
C LEU A 5 6.26 -0.51 -6.46
N LEU A 6 5.69 -1.68 -6.16
CA LEU A 6 4.24 -1.90 -6.21
C LEU A 6 3.49 -0.99 -5.23
N TYR A 7 3.91 -0.94 -3.96
CA TYR A 7 3.24 -0.13 -2.94
C TYR A 7 3.38 1.37 -3.18
N LEU A 8 4.57 1.83 -3.58
CA LEU A 8 4.77 3.22 -3.95
C LEU A 8 3.96 3.58 -5.21
N GLY A 9 4.01 2.75 -6.25
CA GLY A 9 3.26 2.96 -7.47
C GLY A 9 1.75 3.05 -7.25
N ALA A 10 1.20 2.16 -6.42
CA ALA A 10 -0.21 2.21 -6.00
C ALA A 10 -0.53 3.50 -5.23
N ALA A 11 0.32 3.91 -4.30
CA ALA A 11 0.12 5.15 -3.55
C ALA A 11 0.16 6.40 -4.44
N LEU A 12 1.07 6.44 -5.44
CA LEU A 12 1.13 7.56 -6.39
C LEU A 12 -0.07 7.58 -7.33
N LEU A 13 -0.53 6.41 -7.82
CA LEU A 13 -1.61 6.32 -8.79
C LEU A 13 -2.99 6.43 -8.13
N VAL A 14 -3.34 5.54 -7.20
CA VAL A 14 -4.64 5.56 -6.49
C VAL A 14 -4.74 6.80 -5.60
N GLY A 15 -3.72 7.04 -4.78
CA GLY A 15 -3.69 8.20 -3.89
C GLY A 15 -3.63 9.53 -4.65
N GLY A 16 -2.89 9.57 -5.77
CA GLY A 16 -2.84 10.73 -6.65
C GLY A 16 -4.16 11.01 -7.35
N ALA A 17 -4.84 9.99 -7.90
CA ALA A 17 -6.16 10.15 -8.52
C ALA A 17 -7.20 10.65 -7.51
N PHE A 18 -7.21 10.07 -6.31
CA PHE A 18 -8.03 10.56 -5.20
C PHE A 18 -7.74 12.03 -4.86
N ALA A 19 -6.47 12.38 -4.65
CA ALA A 19 -6.10 13.75 -4.29
C ALA A 19 -6.44 14.75 -5.40
N ARG A 20 -6.23 14.36 -6.65
CA ARG A 20 -6.55 15.12 -7.87
C ARG A 20 -8.03 15.43 -7.98
N ARG A 21 -8.93 14.53 -7.55
CA ARG A 21 -10.37 14.75 -7.61
C ARG A 21 -10.93 15.46 -6.38
N LEU A 22 -10.51 15.06 -5.17
CA LEU A 22 -11.20 15.43 -3.94
C LEU A 22 -10.49 16.48 -3.09
N LEU A 23 -9.16 16.57 -3.16
CA LEU A 23 -8.39 17.50 -2.34
C LEU A 23 -8.04 18.76 -3.13
N THR A 24 -7.44 18.54 -4.30
CA THR A 24 -6.82 19.57 -5.11
C THR A 24 -7.13 19.30 -6.58
N PRO A 25 -8.29 19.77 -7.10
CA PRO A 25 -8.68 19.60 -8.49
C PRO A 25 -7.52 19.81 -9.46
N GLY A 26 -7.18 18.76 -10.22
CA GLY A 26 -6.11 18.80 -11.22
C GLY A 26 -4.67 18.64 -10.68
N HIS A 27 -4.46 18.45 -9.38
CA HIS A 27 -3.15 18.19 -8.77
C HIS A 27 -3.18 16.94 -7.87
N PRO A 28 -2.22 16.00 -7.97
CA PRO A 28 -1.04 16.05 -8.83
C PRO A 28 -1.38 15.88 -10.32
N GLY A 29 -0.43 16.26 -11.19
CA GLY A 29 -0.58 16.19 -12.65
C GLY A 29 -0.53 14.76 -13.17
N LEU A 30 -0.96 14.53 -14.42
CA LEU A 30 -0.99 13.19 -15.02
C LEU A 30 0.38 12.49 -15.08
N VAL A 31 1.47 13.25 -15.20
CA VAL A 31 2.85 12.70 -15.14
C VAL A 31 3.11 11.97 -13.82
N TRP A 32 2.54 12.46 -12.71
CA TRP A 32 2.64 11.82 -11.40
C TRP A 32 1.93 10.46 -11.37
N LEU A 33 0.74 10.40 -11.97
CA LEU A 33 -0.03 9.16 -12.10
C LEU A 33 0.69 8.17 -13.04
N GLY A 34 1.24 8.67 -14.15
CA GLY A 34 2.07 7.89 -15.07
C GLY A 34 3.31 7.31 -14.40
N ALA A 35 3.97 8.06 -13.50
CA ALA A 35 5.07 7.53 -12.69
C ALA A 35 4.59 6.41 -11.75
N GLY A 36 3.40 6.54 -11.16
CA GLY A 36 2.77 5.47 -10.38
C GLY A 36 2.55 4.19 -11.20
N LEU A 37 2.01 4.31 -12.42
CA LEU A 37 1.86 3.19 -13.36
C LEU A 37 3.21 2.55 -13.72
N ALA A 38 4.23 3.36 -14.03
CA ALA A 38 5.56 2.86 -14.37
C ALA A 38 6.17 2.04 -13.22
N LEU A 39 6.03 2.50 -11.98
CA LEU A 39 6.48 1.75 -10.81
C LEU A 39 5.71 0.43 -10.61
N LEU A 40 4.41 0.40 -10.91
CA LEU A 40 3.60 -0.83 -10.84
C LEU A 40 4.02 -1.85 -11.90
N ILE A 41 4.28 -1.40 -13.13
CA ILE A 41 4.78 -2.25 -14.23
C ILE A 41 6.17 -2.80 -13.87
N LEU A 42 7.09 -1.93 -13.46
CA LEU A 42 8.44 -2.33 -13.07
C LEU A 42 8.45 -3.26 -11.85
N GLY A 43 7.67 -2.96 -10.82
CA GLY A 43 7.56 -3.77 -9.61
C GLY A 43 6.98 -5.15 -9.87
N GLY A 44 5.88 -5.22 -10.61
CA GLY A 44 5.25 -6.49 -11.00
C GLY A 44 6.15 -7.31 -11.92
N GLY A 45 6.76 -6.67 -12.92
CA GLY A 45 7.59 -7.32 -13.92
C GLY A 45 8.86 -7.88 -13.30
N LEU A 46 9.52 -7.10 -12.43
CA LEU A 46 10.67 -7.57 -11.67
C LEU A 46 10.28 -8.72 -10.74
N GLY A 47 9.13 -8.65 -10.07
CA GLY A 47 8.64 -9.73 -9.21
C GLY A 47 8.44 -11.05 -9.97
N VAL A 48 7.75 -11.00 -11.11
CA VAL A 48 7.55 -12.16 -12.02
C VAL A 48 8.90 -12.70 -12.49
N TYR A 49 9.77 -11.82 -13.01
CA TYR A 49 11.09 -12.20 -13.51
C TYR A 49 11.93 -12.88 -12.43
N THR A 50 12.03 -12.29 -11.22
CA THR A 50 12.82 -12.87 -10.13
C THR A 50 12.29 -14.23 -9.68
N THR A 51 10.98 -14.42 -9.72
CA THR A 51 10.34 -15.69 -9.34
C THR A 51 10.67 -16.77 -10.38
N LEU A 52 10.48 -16.48 -11.66
CA LEU A 52 10.74 -17.43 -12.74
C LEU A 52 12.22 -17.76 -12.86
N ALA A 53 13.10 -16.76 -12.78
CA ALA A 53 14.54 -16.96 -12.79
C ALA A 53 15.01 -17.86 -11.64
N ALA A 54 14.45 -17.70 -10.43
CA ALA A 54 14.76 -18.55 -9.28
C ALA A 54 14.31 -20.00 -9.46
N LEU A 55 13.28 -20.24 -10.29
CA LEU A 55 12.76 -21.56 -10.62
C LEU A 55 13.41 -22.15 -11.89
N GLY A 56 14.33 -21.43 -12.54
CA GLY A 56 14.97 -21.87 -13.79
C GLY A 56 14.12 -21.68 -15.06
N PHE A 57 12.95 -21.05 -14.95
CA PHE A 57 12.08 -20.71 -16.07
C PHE A 57 12.54 -19.39 -16.70
N THR A 58 13.08 -19.45 -17.92
CA THR A 58 13.68 -18.29 -18.60
C THR A 58 13.11 -18.06 -20.00
N ALA A 59 12.21 -18.91 -20.46
CA ALA A 59 11.57 -18.75 -21.76
C ALA A 59 10.48 -17.66 -21.70
N PRO A 60 10.25 -16.90 -22.78
CA PRO A 60 9.18 -15.91 -22.82
C PRO A 60 7.78 -16.49 -22.58
N ALA A 61 7.54 -17.74 -22.98
CA ALA A 61 6.27 -18.43 -22.75
C ALA A 61 5.97 -18.63 -21.25
N ASP A 62 7.01 -18.87 -20.44
CA ASP A 62 6.89 -19.08 -18.99
C ASP A 62 6.26 -17.87 -18.28
N ILE A 63 6.48 -16.65 -18.82
CA ILE A 63 5.89 -15.43 -18.28
C ILE A 63 4.37 -15.46 -18.42
N LEU A 64 3.87 -15.82 -19.60
CA LEU A 64 2.43 -15.87 -19.86
C LEU A 64 1.77 -16.99 -19.06
N ASP A 65 2.41 -18.15 -19.00
CA ASP A 65 1.94 -19.30 -18.22
C ASP A 65 1.90 -18.96 -16.73
N TYR A 66 2.91 -18.25 -16.22
CA TYR A 66 2.91 -17.80 -14.82
C TYR A 66 1.79 -16.80 -14.54
N LEU A 67 1.66 -15.75 -15.38
CA LEU A 67 0.69 -14.68 -15.20
C LEU A 67 -0.76 -15.19 -15.26
N THR A 68 -1.03 -16.25 -16.01
CA THR A 68 -2.39 -16.79 -16.19
C THR A 68 -2.65 -18.02 -15.33
N GLY A 69 -1.65 -18.89 -15.17
CA GLY A 69 -1.76 -20.17 -14.47
C GLY A 69 -1.67 -20.07 -12.95
N THR A 70 -0.91 -19.11 -12.41
CA THR A 70 -0.69 -19.01 -10.95
C THR A 70 -1.54 -17.92 -10.29
N VAL A 71 -1.86 -18.10 -9.00
CA VAL A 71 -2.58 -17.08 -8.22
C VAL A 71 -1.77 -15.78 -8.14
N ALA A 72 -0.46 -15.88 -7.85
CA ALA A 72 0.43 -14.73 -7.74
C ALA A 72 0.60 -13.99 -9.07
N GLY A 73 0.75 -14.72 -10.19
CA GLY A 73 0.81 -14.14 -11.52
C GLY A 73 -0.49 -13.43 -11.91
N ARG A 74 -1.65 -14.03 -11.64
CA ARG A 74 -2.96 -13.39 -11.88
C ARG A 74 -3.13 -12.13 -11.05
N ALA A 75 -2.65 -12.12 -9.80
CA ALA A 75 -2.70 -10.94 -8.95
C ALA A 75 -1.90 -9.76 -9.56
N VAL A 76 -0.70 -10.02 -10.11
CA VAL A 76 0.10 -9.02 -10.85
C VAL A 76 -0.65 -8.52 -12.09
N LEU A 77 -1.26 -9.43 -12.86
CA LEU A 77 -2.04 -9.06 -14.04
C LEU A 77 -3.23 -8.16 -13.68
N ILE A 78 -3.96 -8.48 -12.62
CA ILE A 78 -5.08 -7.68 -12.11
C ILE A 78 -4.60 -6.28 -11.67
N VAL A 79 -3.43 -6.17 -11.01
CA VAL A 79 -2.82 -4.88 -10.67
C VAL A 79 -2.58 -4.05 -11.92
N TRP A 80 -1.98 -4.62 -12.97
CA TRP A 80 -1.68 -3.90 -14.20
C TRP A 80 -2.94 -3.46 -14.95
N ILE A 81 -3.95 -4.33 -15.04
CA ILE A 81 -5.24 -3.98 -15.64
C ILE A 81 -5.88 -2.83 -14.87
N GLY A 82 -6.00 -2.94 -13.55
CA GLY A 82 -6.56 -1.89 -12.70
C GLY A 82 -5.80 -0.56 -12.83
N ALA A 83 -4.46 -0.62 -12.90
CA ALA A 83 -3.61 0.57 -13.06
C ALA A 83 -3.77 1.26 -14.42
N LEU A 84 -3.80 0.49 -15.51
CA LEU A 84 -4.01 1.01 -16.85
C LEU A 84 -5.41 1.64 -16.98
N VAL A 85 -6.45 0.94 -16.51
CA VAL A 85 -7.82 1.45 -16.54
C VAL A 85 -7.96 2.70 -15.68
N LEU A 86 -7.33 2.74 -14.50
CA LEU A 86 -7.34 3.91 -13.63
C LEU A 86 -6.67 5.13 -14.29
N LEU A 87 -5.49 4.95 -14.88
CA LEU A 87 -4.82 6.03 -15.60
C LEU A 87 -5.65 6.50 -16.80
N ALA A 88 -6.21 5.56 -17.57
CA ALA A 88 -7.09 5.88 -18.70
C ALA A 88 -8.34 6.66 -18.24
N ALA A 89 -8.94 6.28 -17.11
CA ALA A 89 -10.08 7.00 -16.53
C ALA A 89 -9.72 8.43 -16.12
N GLU A 90 -8.51 8.68 -15.62
CA GLU A 90 -8.03 10.03 -15.28
C GLU A 90 -7.64 10.87 -16.52
N ILE A 91 -7.14 10.23 -17.59
CA ILE A 91 -6.84 10.91 -18.86
C ILE A 91 -8.12 11.31 -19.59
N ALA A 92 -9.11 10.41 -19.63
CA ALA A 92 -10.39 10.63 -20.28
C ALA A 92 -11.42 11.38 -19.40
N ASP A 93 -11.02 11.83 -18.21
CA ASP A 93 -11.86 12.51 -17.23
C ASP A 93 -13.20 11.79 -16.96
N LEU A 94 -13.15 10.46 -16.81
CA LEU A 94 -14.32 9.64 -16.59
C LEU A 94 -14.94 9.90 -15.21
N THR A 95 -16.12 9.31 -14.97
CA THR A 95 -16.86 9.46 -13.71
C THR A 95 -16.07 8.94 -12.50
N TRP A 96 -16.42 9.42 -11.31
CA TRP A 96 -15.83 8.95 -10.05
C TRP A 96 -16.02 7.44 -9.85
N LEU A 97 -17.11 6.87 -10.36
CA LEU A 97 -17.37 5.43 -10.31
C LEU A 97 -16.33 4.63 -11.09
N ALA A 98 -15.90 5.13 -12.25
CA ALA A 98 -14.83 4.49 -13.04
C ALA A 98 -13.50 4.50 -12.27
N THR A 99 -13.13 5.65 -11.68
CA THR A 99 -11.92 5.78 -10.86
C THR A 99 -11.96 4.86 -9.64
N LEU A 100 -13.08 4.79 -8.93
CA LEU A 100 -13.21 3.89 -7.79
C LEU A 100 -13.19 2.42 -8.19
N GLY A 101 -13.90 2.04 -9.25
CA GLY A 101 -13.90 0.68 -9.77
C GLY A 101 -12.49 0.23 -10.15
N ALA A 102 -11.76 1.06 -10.91
CA ALA A 102 -10.40 0.77 -11.32
C ALA A 102 -9.42 0.72 -10.13
N SER A 103 -9.57 1.63 -9.16
CA SER A 103 -8.80 1.60 -7.91
C SER A 103 -9.09 0.33 -7.12
N GLY A 104 -10.35 -0.10 -7.05
CA GLY A 104 -10.76 -1.35 -6.39
C GLY A 104 -10.12 -2.57 -7.04
N VAL A 105 -10.15 -2.67 -8.37
CA VAL A 105 -9.49 -3.75 -9.12
C VAL A 105 -7.97 -3.77 -8.85
N LEU A 106 -7.31 -2.62 -8.90
CA LEU A 106 -5.88 -2.50 -8.62
C LEU A 106 -5.56 -2.98 -7.19
N LEU A 107 -6.26 -2.46 -6.19
CA LEU A 107 -6.03 -2.79 -4.78
C LEU A 107 -6.38 -4.24 -4.46
N TRP A 108 -7.37 -4.81 -5.16
CA TRP A 108 -7.70 -6.23 -5.08
C TRP A 108 -6.56 -7.10 -5.61
N GLY A 109 -5.99 -6.76 -6.76
CA GLY A 109 -4.79 -7.44 -7.27
C GLY A 109 -3.62 -7.32 -6.30
N LEU A 110 -3.41 -6.14 -5.71
CA LEU A 110 -2.30 -5.89 -4.79
C LEU A 110 -2.40 -6.72 -3.50
N ALA A 111 -3.61 -6.93 -2.99
CA ALA A 111 -3.86 -7.82 -1.85
C ALA A 111 -3.48 -9.29 -2.14
N GLY A 112 -3.51 -9.69 -3.42
CA GLY A 112 -3.11 -11.01 -3.87
C GLY A 112 -1.60 -11.23 -4.02
N ILE A 113 -0.77 -10.18 -3.93
CA ILE A 113 0.70 -10.25 -4.11
C ILE A 113 1.42 -10.55 -2.76
N GLY A 114 0.75 -11.20 -1.81
CA GLY A 114 1.33 -11.55 -0.52
C GLY A 114 0.41 -12.43 0.32
N HIS A 115 0.53 -12.32 1.64
CA HIS A 115 -0.23 -13.16 2.59
C HIS A 115 -1.75 -12.98 2.55
N GLY A 116 -2.26 -11.95 1.87
CA GLY A 116 -3.70 -11.82 1.65
C GLY A 116 -4.28 -12.99 0.87
N ALA A 117 -3.50 -13.58 -0.05
CA ALA A 117 -3.93 -14.74 -0.84
C ALA A 117 -3.88 -16.07 -0.07
N SER A 118 -3.19 -16.13 1.08
CA SER A 118 -3.02 -17.37 1.86
C SER A 118 -4.04 -17.54 2.99
N HIS A 119 -4.96 -16.58 3.17
CA HIS A 119 -6.01 -16.61 4.20
C HIS A 119 -7.41 -16.52 3.57
N GLY A 120 -8.46 -16.57 4.39
CA GLY A 120 -9.85 -16.50 3.94
C GLY A 120 -10.23 -15.15 3.31
N GLN A 121 -11.38 -15.13 2.64
CA GLN A 121 -11.92 -13.97 1.90
C GLN A 121 -11.96 -12.67 2.73
N LEU A 122 -12.25 -12.78 4.03
CA LEU A 122 -12.26 -11.63 4.93
C LEU A 122 -10.89 -10.96 5.04
N VAL A 123 -9.81 -11.74 5.23
CA VAL A 123 -8.45 -11.22 5.32
C VAL A 123 -8.03 -10.58 4.00
N TYR A 124 -8.45 -11.15 2.87
CA TYR A 124 -8.23 -10.55 1.56
C TYR A 124 -8.85 -9.16 1.45
N VAL A 125 -10.13 -9.02 1.85
CA VAL A 125 -10.82 -7.72 1.89
C VAL A 125 -10.11 -6.74 2.83
N LEU A 126 -9.67 -7.20 4.00
CA LEU A 126 -8.91 -6.36 4.94
C LEU A 126 -7.60 -5.85 4.33
N HIS A 127 -6.87 -6.68 3.58
CA HIS A 127 -5.68 -6.24 2.84
C HIS A 127 -6.01 -5.19 1.78
N THR A 128 -7.09 -5.36 1.02
CA THR A 128 -7.55 -4.37 0.02
C THR A 128 -7.88 -3.03 0.69
N LEU A 129 -8.64 -3.06 1.79
CA LEU A 129 -9.02 -1.85 2.55
C LEU A 129 -7.81 -1.18 3.20
N HIS A 130 -6.91 -1.96 3.81
CA HIS A 130 -5.67 -1.47 4.42
C HIS A 130 -4.77 -0.80 3.37
N GLY A 131 -4.58 -1.45 2.22
CA GLY A 131 -3.82 -0.89 1.10
C GLY A 131 -4.45 0.39 0.56
N GLY A 132 -5.78 0.44 0.42
CA GLY A 132 -6.52 1.63 0.01
C GLY A 132 -6.35 2.79 0.98
N ALA A 133 -6.52 2.55 2.28
CA ALA A 133 -6.29 3.55 3.33
C ALA A 133 -4.86 4.09 3.31
N MET A 134 -3.86 3.22 3.10
CA MET A 134 -2.47 3.66 2.95
C MET A 134 -2.27 4.53 1.70
N CYS A 135 -2.86 4.15 0.56
CA CYS A 135 -2.79 4.95 -0.66
C CYS A 135 -3.41 6.34 -0.48
N LEU A 136 -4.56 6.43 0.19
CA LEU A 136 -5.23 7.70 0.49
C LEU A 136 -4.37 8.61 1.37
N TRP A 137 -3.78 8.06 2.44
CA TRP A 137 -2.94 8.84 3.35
C TRP A 137 -1.65 9.31 2.66
N VAL A 138 -0.90 8.39 2.05
CA VAL A 138 0.36 8.69 1.37
C VAL A 138 0.14 9.64 0.20
N GLY A 139 -0.86 9.37 -0.64
CA GLY A 139 -1.18 10.22 -1.79
C GLY A 139 -1.61 11.62 -1.38
N GLY A 140 -2.41 11.76 -0.32
CA GLY A 140 -2.80 13.06 0.21
C GLY A 140 -1.63 13.85 0.78
N VAL A 141 -0.71 13.21 1.51
CA VAL A 141 0.51 13.85 2.01
C VAL A 141 1.41 14.30 0.85
N PHE A 142 1.61 13.45 -0.16
CA PHE A 142 2.39 13.84 -1.34
C PHE A 142 1.75 14.98 -2.10
N ALA A 143 0.44 14.95 -2.34
CA ALA A 143 -0.27 16.02 -3.02
C ALA A 143 -0.14 17.37 -2.28
N LEU A 144 -0.21 17.36 -0.94
CA LEU A 144 0.05 18.56 -0.14
C LEU A 144 1.52 19.00 -0.24
N LEU A 145 2.47 18.07 -0.29
CA LEU A 145 3.90 18.36 -0.33
C LEU A 145 4.34 18.94 -1.67
N THR A 146 3.78 18.44 -2.76
CA THR A 146 4.10 18.87 -4.13
C THR A 146 3.32 20.11 -4.56
N ARG A 147 2.25 20.46 -3.86
CA ARG A 147 1.47 21.67 -4.15
C ARG A 147 2.19 22.91 -3.62
N ARG A 148 2.53 23.83 -4.52
CA ARG A 148 2.98 25.18 -4.14
C ARG A 148 1.85 25.91 -3.41
N GLY A 149 2.17 26.53 -2.28
CA GLY A 149 1.19 27.27 -1.48
C GLY A 149 0.12 26.38 -0.83
N ALA A 150 0.46 25.17 -0.37
CA ALA A 150 -0.46 24.37 0.44
C ALA A 150 -0.99 25.20 1.62
N THR A 151 -2.31 25.28 1.75
CA THR A 151 -2.99 26.12 2.75
C THR A 151 -3.58 25.30 3.88
N ALA A 152 -3.85 25.94 5.01
CA ALA A 152 -4.59 25.33 6.12
C ALA A 152 -5.97 24.81 5.68
N ALA A 153 -6.62 25.45 4.71
CA ALA A 153 -7.90 24.99 4.17
C ALA A 153 -7.78 23.64 3.46
N LEU A 154 -6.71 23.41 2.69
CA LEU A 154 -6.44 22.12 2.06
C LEU A 154 -6.13 21.04 3.10
N ALA A 155 -5.33 21.38 4.12
CA ALA A 155 -5.05 20.46 5.22
C ALA A 155 -6.32 20.06 5.98
N ARG A 156 -7.26 21.00 6.20
CA ARG A 156 -8.57 20.72 6.80
C ARG A 156 -9.42 19.79 5.93
N ARG A 157 -9.44 20.00 4.60
CA ARG A 157 -10.15 19.10 3.66
C ARG A 157 -9.58 17.68 3.65
N PHE A 158 -8.27 17.53 3.82
CA PHE A 158 -7.62 16.22 3.87
C PHE A 158 -7.81 15.50 5.22
N THR A 159 -8.01 16.24 6.31
CA THR A 159 -8.09 15.68 7.67
C THR A 159 -9.12 14.56 7.86
N PRO A 160 -10.39 14.65 7.40
CA PRO A 160 -11.34 13.55 7.57
C PRO A 160 -10.88 12.25 6.88
N TYR A 161 -10.26 12.35 5.70
CA TYR A 161 -9.74 11.20 4.98
C TYR A 161 -8.51 10.60 5.65
N ALA A 162 -7.63 11.44 6.19
CA ALA A 162 -6.49 10.98 6.98
C ALA A 162 -6.95 10.24 8.24
N LEU A 163 -7.92 10.77 8.98
CA LEU A 163 -8.48 10.12 10.17
C LEU A 163 -9.19 8.80 9.83
N GLY A 164 -10.01 8.78 8.77
CA GLY A 164 -10.63 7.55 8.28
C GLY A 164 -9.61 6.50 7.86
N SER A 165 -8.52 6.93 7.20
CA SER A 165 -7.42 6.04 6.83
C SER A 165 -6.73 5.45 8.05
N VAL A 166 -6.42 6.27 9.07
CA VAL A 166 -5.82 5.81 10.33
C VAL A 166 -6.71 4.79 11.03
N LEU A 167 -8.02 5.03 11.10
CA LEU A 167 -8.97 4.10 11.69
C LEU A 167 -8.98 2.75 10.95
N VAL A 168 -9.12 2.79 9.62
CA VAL A 168 -9.11 1.58 8.79
C VAL A 168 -7.79 0.83 8.94
N LEU A 169 -6.65 1.52 8.90
CA LEU A 169 -5.32 0.91 9.08
C LEU A 169 -5.16 0.26 10.44
N GLY A 170 -5.63 0.90 11.52
CA GLY A 170 -5.57 0.37 12.87
C GLY A 170 -6.42 -0.90 13.01
N VAL A 171 -7.69 -0.84 12.64
CA VAL A 171 -8.63 -1.98 12.76
C VAL A 171 -8.19 -3.15 11.89
N SER A 172 -7.94 -2.90 10.61
CA SER A 172 -7.50 -3.96 9.68
C SER A 172 -6.13 -4.52 10.06
N GLY A 173 -5.19 -3.67 10.51
CA GLY A 173 -3.85 -4.09 10.90
C GLY A 173 -3.85 -5.00 12.12
N VAL A 174 -4.65 -4.68 13.15
CA VAL A 174 -4.81 -5.54 14.34
C VAL A 174 -5.44 -6.86 13.96
N TRP A 175 -6.53 -6.84 13.19
CA TRP A 175 -7.22 -8.07 12.77
C TRP A 175 -6.30 -8.99 11.97
N MET A 176 -5.64 -8.46 10.93
CA MET A 176 -4.69 -9.24 10.14
C MET A 176 -3.55 -9.76 11.02
N SER A 177 -3.03 -8.97 11.97
CA SER A 177 -1.94 -9.43 12.85
C SER A 177 -2.36 -10.59 13.76
N LEU A 178 -3.61 -10.60 14.24
CA LEU A 178 -4.17 -11.72 15.00
C LEU A 178 -4.29 -12.98 14.17
N GLU A 179 -4.81 -12.88 12.94
CA GLU A 179 -4.93 -14.00 12.00
C GLU A 179 -3.55 -14.59 11.64
N HIS A 180 -2.53 -13.74 11.42
CA HIS A 180 -1.21 -14.20 11.01
C HIS A 180 -0.35 -14.74 12.15
N ALA A 181 -0.44 -14.17 13.35
CA ALA A 181 0.46 -14.52 14.46
C ALA A 181 -0.20 -15.45 15.49
N GLY A 182 -1.53 -15.48 15.58
CA GLY A 182 -2.30 -16.19 16.62
C GLY A 182 -2.14 -15.58 18.02
N ASN A 183 -0.90 -15.41 18.49
CA ASN A 183 -0.56 -14.83 19.80
C ASN A 183 0.40 -13.64 19.65
N LEU A 184 -0.11 -12.43 19.89
CA LEU A 184 0.67 -11.19 19.80
C LEU A 184 1.83 -11.11 20.80
N LEU A 185 1.76 -11.82 21.93
CA LEU A 185 2.81 -11.81 22.96
C LEU A 185 4.10 -12.50 22.48
N GLN A 186 4.01 -13.36 21.47
CA GLN A 186 5.17 -14.06 20.90
C GLN A 186 5.80 -13.33 19.71
N LEU A 187 5.24 -12.20 19.26
CA LEU A 187 5.78 -11.43 18.14
C LEU A 187 7.27 -11.07 18.29
N PRO A 188 7.79 -10.65 19.46
CA PRO A 188 9.21 -10.30 19.58
C PRO A 188 10.17 -11.46 19.31
N ALA A 189 9.71 -12.71 19.44
CA ALA A 189 10.56 -13.89 19.30
C ALA A 189 10.90 -14.23 17.83
N SER A 190 10.15 -13.70 16.85
CA SER A 190 10.34 -14.01 15.42
C SER A 190 10.93 -12.85 14.63
N GLY A 191 11.56 -13.13 13.48
CA GLY A 191 11.99 -12.09 12.53
C GLY A 191 10.80 -11.29 11.97
N TYR A 192 9.70 -11.99 11.65
CA TYR A 192 8.45 -11.40 11.22
C TYR A 192 7.90 -10.43 12.26
N GLY A 193 7.76 -10.86 13.51
CA GLY A 193 7.14 -10.04 14.54
C GLY A 193 8.00 -8.84 14.96
N ARG A 194 9.33 -8.96 14.96
CA ARG A 194 10.23 -7.77 15.11
C ARG A 194 10.04 -6.77 13.98
N THR A 195 9.93 -7.22 12.74
CA THR A 195 9.65 -6.36 11.58
C THR A 195 8.27 -5.70 11.68
N LEU A 196 7.27 -6.43 12.16
CA LEU A 196 5.92 -5.91 12.41
C LEU A 196 5.92 -4.84 13.52
N LEU A 197 6.63 -5.07 14.63
CA LEU A 197 6.77 -4.10 15.71
C LEU A 197 7.45 -2.80 15.23
N LEU A 198 8.48 -2.93 14.38
CA LEU A 198 9.10 -1.77 13.72
C LEU A 198 8.09 -1.02 12.85
N LYS A 199 7.26 -1.72 12.06
CA LYS A 199 6.18 -1.09 11.27
C LYS A 199 5.22 -0.33 12.16
N VAL A 200 4.79 -0.92 13.29
CA VAL A 200 3.89 -0.27 14.25
C VAL A 200 4.52 0.99 14.86
N ALA A 201 5.80 0.92 15.25
CA ALA A 201 6.53 2.08 15.75
C ALA A 201 6.62 3.20 14.71
N LEU A 202 6.92 2.88 13.45
CA LEU A 202 6.97 3.85 12.35
C LEU A 202 5.58 4.47 12.06
N VAL A 203 4.50 3.71 12.16
CA VAL A 203 3.13 4.24 12.05
C VAL A 203 2.85 5.21 13.20
N GLY A 204 3.27 4.88 14.43
CA GLY A 204 3.20 5.81 15.56
C GLY A 204 3.93 7.12 15.30
N LEU A 205 5.14 7.05 14.75
CA LEU A 205 5.90 8.24 14.33
C LEU A 205 5.20 9.02 13.22
N ALA A 206 4.59 8.34 12.24
CA ALA A 206 3.83 8.99 11.18
C ALA A 206 2.61 9.75 11.74
N LEU A 207 1.92 9.20 12.75
CA LEU A 207 0.83 9.87 13.45
C LEU A 207 1.32 11.12 14.20
N LEU A 208 2.43 11.03 14.91
CA LEU A 208 3.05 12.17 15.59
C LEU A 208 3.45 13.25 14.58
N ALA A 209 4.06 12.87 13.46
CA ALA A 209 4.41 13.78 12.37
C ALA A 209 3.15 14.45 11.80
N ALA A 210 2.07 13.70 11.57
CA ALA A 210 0.80 14.24 11.10
C ALA A 210 0.23 15.29 12.07
N ILE A 211 0.26 15.04 13.39
CA ILE A 211 -0.17 16.01 14.41
C ILE A 211 0.68 17.29 14.34
N VAL A 212 2.00 17.15 14.25
CA VAL A 212 2.94 18.26 14.15
C VAL A 212 2.72 19.07 12.86
N VAL A 213 2.44 18.41 11.74
CA VAL A 213 2.08 19.04 10.47
C VAL A 213 0.78 19.83 10.60
N ARG A 214 -0.26 19.27 11.23
CA ARG A 214 -1.54 19.97 11.44
C ARG A 214 -1.36 21.23 12.29
N ARG A 215 -0.54 21.17 13.35
CA ARG A 215 -0.18 22.36 14.15
C ARG A 215 0.57 23.40 13.33
N ALA A 216 1.51 22.97 12.48
CA ALA A 216 2.24 23.86 11.59
C ALA A 216 1.33 24.57 10.57
N PHE A 217 0.31 23.88 10.04
CA PHE A 217 -0.70 24.51 9.20
C PHE A 217 -1.55 25.53 9.96
N ALA A 218 -1.86 25.28 11.23
CA ALA A 218 -2.63 26.22 12.05
C ALA A 218 -1.84 27.51 12.36
N VAL A 219 -0.54 27.40 12.60
CA VAL A 219 0.36 28.54 12.88
C VAL A 219 0.90 29.21 11.61
N GLY A 220 0.85 28.52 10.46
CA GLY A 220 1.30 29.04 9.16
C GLY A 220 2.82 29.05 8.97
N GLN A 221 3.60 28.37 9.81
CA GLN A 221 5.06 28.36 9.76
C GLN A 221 5.63 26.94 9.66
N GLY A 222 6.71 26.77 8.90
CA GLY A 222 7.48 25.52 8.84
C GLY A 222 6.69 24.29 8.35
N VAL A 223 5.70 24.49 7.47
CA VAL A 223 4.83 23.41 6.97
C VAL A 223 5.59 22.40 6.13
N ARG A 224 6.34 22.87 5.12
CA ARG A 224 7.03 22.00 4.16
C ARG A 224 8.03 21.01 4.78
N PRO A 225 8.97 21.40 5.67
CA PRO A 225 9.90 20.44 6.26
C PRO A 225 9.18 19.39 7.12
N ARG A 226 8.12 19.75 7.83
CA ARG A 226 7.33 18.80 8.64
C ARG A 226 6.54 17.83 7.76
N LEU A 227 6.00 18.31 6.66
CA LEU A 227 5.30 17.48 5.69
C LEU A 227 6.26 16.55 4.94
N ALA A 228 7.49 17.00 4.67
CA ALA A 228 8.55 16.14 4.15
C ALA A 228 8.93 15.04 5.17
N ALA A 229 9.02 15.37 6.46
CA ALA A 229 9.25 14.37 7.50
C ALA A 229 8.10 13.35 7.62
N GLU A 230 6.84 13.80 7.54
CA GLU A 230 5.67 12.89 7.46
C GLU A 230 5.78 11.97 6.23
N ALA A 231 6.07 12.53 5.06
CA ALA A 231 6.24 11.76 3.83
C ALA A 231 7.39 10.74 3.91
N LEU A 232 8.55 11.13 4.45
CA LEU A 232 9.69 10.22 4.66
C LEU A 232 9.34 9.09 5.62
N THR A 233 8.61 9.38 6.69
CA THR A 233 8.16 8.36 7.65
C THR A 233 7.19 7.38 6.99
N LEU A 234 6.26 7.88 6.19
CA LEU A 234 5.34 7.02 5.43
C LEU A 234 6.06 6.17 4.37
N LEU A 235 7.07 6.72 3.70
CA LEU A 235 7.94 5.94 2.80
C LEU A 235 8.68 4.84 3.54
N ALA A 236 9.17 5.10 4.76
CA ALA A 236 9.77 4.08 5.61
C ALA A 236 8.75 2.99 6.00
N VAL A 237 7.50 3.36 6.32
CA VAL A 237 6.41 2.39 6.56
C VAL A 237 6.17 1.50 5.33
N LEU A 238 6.15 2.06 4.13
CA LEU A 238 6.02 1.29 2.88
C LEU A 238 7.22 0.36 2.66
N GLY A 239 8.45 0.84 2.93
CA GLY A 239 9.68 0.04 2.84
C GLY A 239 9.67 -1.16 3.78
N VAL A 240 9.32 -0.94 5.06
CA VAL A 240 9.20 -2.03 6.04
C VAL A 240 8.05 -2.98 5.67
N THR A 241 6.93 -2.46 5.17
CA THR A 241 5.82 -3.30 4.69
C THR A 241 6.26 -4.17 3.51
N ALA A 242 7.01 -3.62 2.55
CA ALA A 242 7.54 -4.37 1.41
C ALA A 242 8.49 -5.50 1.83
N SER A 243 9.28 -5.29 2.89
CA SER A 243 10.10 -6.34 3.50
C SER A 243 9.23 -7.40 4.18
N LEU A 244 8.25 -6.99 4.98
CA LEU A 244 7.37 -7.90 5.72
C LEU A 244 6.58 -8.83 4.80
N SER A 245 6.11 -8.33 3.65
CA SER A 245 5.37 -9.13 2.66
C SER A 245 6.19 -10.25 2.02
N GLY A 246 7.53 -10.20 2.11
CA GLY A 246 8.41 -11.27 1.65
C GLY A 246 8.81 -12.28 2.73
N GLN A 247 8.41 -12.06 4.00
CA GLN A 247 8.75 -12.95 5.12
C GLN A 247 7.61 -13.93 5.37
N ALA A 248 7.92 -15.17 5.71
CA ALA A 248 6.93 -16.14 6.17
C ALA A 248 6.34 -15.70 7.52
N PRO A 249 5.01 -15.77 7.73
CA PRO A 249 4.40 -15.54 9.04
C PRO A 249 4.85 -16.65 10.02
N PRO A 250 4.84 -16.39 11.34
CA PRO A 250 5.02 -17.45 12.33
C PRO A 250 3.95 -18.52 12.11
N THR A 251 4.33 -19.78 11.95
CA THR A 251 3.34 -20.87 11.92
C THR A 251 2.66 -20.95 13.29
N HIS A 252 1.34 -21.11 13.31
CA HIS A 252 0.67 -21.54 14.53
C HIS A 252 1.40 -22.80 15.00
N GLY A 253 1.97 -22.76 16.21
CA GLY A 253 2.71 -23.89 16.74
C GLY A 253 1.84 -25.13 16.62
N SER A 254 2.29 -26.11 15.84
CA SER A 254 1.82 -27.49 15.95
C SER A 254 2.33 -28.05 17.27
N GLY A 255 1.81 -27.52 18.37
CA GLY A 255 1.81 -28.13 19.68
C GLY A 255 0.54 -28.97 19.80
N THR A 256 0.44 -30.02 18.98
CA THR A 256 -0.46 -31.14 19.22
C THR A 256 0.40 -32.38 19.24
N GLU A 257 0.49 -32.93 20.45
CA GLU A 257 1.04 -34.20 20.88
C GLU A 257 1.30 -35.24 19.78
N HIS A 258 2.55 -35.67 19.69
CA HIS A 258 2.87 -37.07 19.37
C HIS A 258 3.67 -37.65 20.54
N SER A 259 3.02 -37.69 21.69
CA SER A 259 3.25 -38.75 22.67
C SER A 259 2.14 -39.77 22.43
N ASP A 260 2.44 -40.80 21.65
CA ASP A 260 1.87 -42.16 21.79
C ASP A 260 2.48 -43.08 20.73
N HIS A 261 3.47 -43.85 21.17
CA HIS A 261 3.61 -45.32 21.03
C HIS A 261 5.07 -45.76 20.99
#